data_AF-R1FHF7-F1
#
_entry.id   AF-R1FHF7-F1
#
_cell.length_a   1.000
_cell.length_b   1.000
_cell.length_c   1.000
_cell.angle_alpha   90.00
_cell.angle_beta   90.00
_cell.angle_gamma   90.00
#
_symmetry.space_group_name_H-M   'P 1'
#
loop_
_entity.id
_entity.type
_entity.pdbx_description
1 polymer ?
#
loop_
_entity_poly.entity_id
_entity_poly.type
_entity_poly.pdbx_seq_one_letter_code
_entity_poly.pdbx_strand_id
1 'polypeptide(L)'
;MIEAHTTDRILRDADAYLEFGHAETDLTPEALAELNRTLDAAGIEYTSQIYPGTVHGFTMADTDAFDAAGLRRHWESLLALLGRAC
;
A
#
# COMPACT_ATOMS: atom_id res chain seq x y z
N MET A 1 6.25 -10.35 15.07
CA MET A 1 5.97 -8.92 15.36
C MET A 1 6.52 -8.13 14.18
N ILE A 2 5.70 -7.82 13.20
CA ILE A 2 6.12 -6.94 12.10
C ILE A 2 6.07 -5.53 12.67
N GLU A 3 7.22 -4.94 12.97
CA GLU A 3 7.30 -3.53 13.38
C GLU A 3 6.86 -2.65 12.21
N ALA A 4 5.94 -1.71 12.48
CA ALA A 4 5.56 -0.68 11.53
C ALA A 4 6.83 0.07 11.09
N HIS A 5 7.07 0.15 9.78
CA HIS A 5 8.22 0.89 9.26
C HIS A 5 7.96 2.37 9.52
N THR A 6 8.81 3.00 10.34
CA THR A 6 8.79 4.45 10.53
C THR A 6 9.19 5.15 9.22
N THR A 7 8.67 6.36 9.01
CA THR A 7 8.91 7.18 7.81
C THR A 7 10.40 7.31 7.47
N ASP A 8 11.25 7.49 8.48
CA ASP A 8 12.72 7.59 8.32
C ASP A 8 13.39 6.33 7.75
N ARG A 9 12.80 5.14 7.93
CA ARG A 9 13.37 3.89 7.41
C ARG A 9 13.00 3.66 5.94
N ILE A 10 11.91 4.26 5.47
CA ILE A 10 11.51 4.26 4.06
C ILE A 10 12.43 5.20 3.24
N LEU A 11 12.95 6.25 3.88
CA LEU A 11 13.67 7.36 3.24
C LEU A 11 15.16 7.10 2.91
N ARG A 12 15.75 5.98 3.35
CA ARG A 12 17.20 5.77 3.24
C ARG A 12 17.53 4.83 2.07
N ASP A 13 17.92 5.44 0.96
CA ASP A 13 18.71 4.87 -0.16
C ASP A 13 18.00 3.92 -1.13
N ALA A 14 16.82 4.28 -1.62
CA ALA A 14 16.34 3.68 -2.86
C ALA A 14 15.75 4.73 -3.80
N ASP A 15 16.13 4.66 -5.08
CA ASP A 15 15.24 4.96 -6.21
C ASP A 15 14.06 3.96 -6.15
N ALA A 16 13.33 3.96 -5.04
CA ALA A 16 12.23 3.06 -4.77
C ALA A 16 10.95 3.70 -5.23
N TYR A 17 10.19 2.91 -5.98
CA TYR A 17 8.78 3.17 -6.16
C TYR A 17 7.99 2.44 -5.07
N LEU A 18 7.09 3.14 -4.40
CA LEU A 18 6.22 2.56 -3.38
C LEU A 18 4.82 2.30 -3.95
N GLU A 19 4.23 1.14 -3.65
CA GLU A 19 2.85 0.80 -4.02
C GLU A 19 2.10 0.45 -2.73
N PHE A 20 1.05 1.21 -2.41
CA PHE A 20 0.18 0.93 -1.28
C PHE A 20 -1.25 0.60 -1.73
N GLY A 21 -1.72 -0.60 -1.38
CA GLY A 21 -3.12 -1.02 -1.49
C GLY A 21 -3.71 -1.22 -0.10
N HIS A 22 -4.32 -0.17 0.45
CA HIS A 22 -4.87 -0.15 1.81
C HIS A 22 -6.24 -0.81 1.86
N ALA A 23 -6.52 -1.53 2.94
CA ALA A 23 -7.89 -1.92 3.21
C ALA A 23 -8.74 -0.68 3.54
N GLU A 24 -10.03 -0.71 3.24
CA GLU A 24 -10.93 0.41 3.55
C GLU A 24 -11.00 0.71 5.06
N THR A 25 -10.82 -0.31 5.89
CA THR A 25 -10.83 -0.15 7.35
C THR A 25 -9.51 0.34 7.94
N ASP A 26 -8.42 0.32 7.17
CA ASP A 26 -7.08 0.58 7.72
C ASP A 26 -6.77 2.08 7.79
N LEU A 27 -7.44 2.88 6.97
CA LEU A 27 -7.09 4.28 6.79
C LEU A 27 -8.29 5.12 6.33
N THR A 28 -8.42 6.33 6.86
CA THR A 28 -9.40 7.29 6.34
C THR A 28 -8.86 8.01 5.10
N PRO A 29 -9.72 8.56 4.24
CA PRO A 29 -9.28 9.38 3.09
C PRO A 29 -8.38 10.57 3.49
N GLU A 30 -8.61 11.17 4.66
CA GLU A 30 -7.79 12.28 5.17
C GLU A 30 -6.39 11.83 5.55
N ALA A 31 -6.29 10.66 6.21
CA ALA A 31 -5.00 10.05 6.53
C ALA A 31 -4.26 9.63 5.24
N LEU A 32 -4.98 9.19 4.20
CA LEU A 32 -4.39 8.85 2.90
C LEU A 32 -3.78 10.09 2.26
N ALA A 33 -4.52 11.20 2.29
CA ALA A 33 -4.04 12.48 1.77
C ALA A 33 -2.80 12.98 2.53
N GLU A 34 -2.72 12.76 3.85
CA GLU A 34 -1.54 13.13 4.63
C GLU A 34 -0.32 12.24 4.34
N LEU A 35 -0.53 10.93 4.19
CA LEU A 35 0.53 10.03 3.75
C LEU A 35 1.09 10.46 2.39
N ASN A 36 0.20 10.71 1.43
CA ASN A 36 0.56 11.12 0.07
C ASN A 36 1.34 12.44 0.07
N ARG A 37 0.89 13.46 0.84
CA ARG A 37 1.66 14.71 1.03
C ARG A 37 3.05 14.49 1.60
N THR A 38 3.19 13.55 2.53
CA THR A 38 4.49 13.24 3.14
C THR A 38 5.43 12.60 2.13
N LEU A 39 4.93 11.69 1.30
CA LEU A 39 5.69 11.05 0.22
C LEU A 39 6.08 12.06 -0.87
N ASP A 40 5.16 12.97 -1.23
CA ASP A 40 5.43 14.07 -2.16
C ASP A 40 6.56 14.98 -1.63
N ALA A 41 6.48 15.39 -0.36
CA ALA A 41 7.48 16.25 0.27
C ALA A 41 8.86 15.57 0.38
N ALA A 42 8.89 14.24 0.43
CA ALA A 42 10.09 13.44 0.40
C ALA A 42 10.65 13.20 -1.01
N GLY A 43 9.92 13.57 -2.07
CA GLY A 43 10.32 13.32 -3.46
C GLY A 43 10.29 11.85 -3.85
N ILE A 44 9.49 11.02 -3.16
CA ILE A 44 9.34 9.60 -3.46
C ILE A 44 8.28 9.43 -4.56
N GLU A 45 8.54 8.58 -5.55
CA GLU A 45 7.48 8.15 -6.47
C GLU A 45 6.64 7.03 -5.85
N TYR A 46 5.31 7.12 -5.95
CA TYR A 46 4.41 6.13 -5.36
C TYR A 46 3.07 5.98 -6.10
N THR A 47 2.36 4.89 -5.84
CA THR A 47 0.89 4.88 -5.80
C THR A 47 0.38 4.53 -4.41
N SER A 48 -0.80 5.03 -4.06
CA SER A 48 -1.42 4.77 -2.77
C SER A 48 -2.93 4.87 -2.92
N GLN A 49 -3.65 3.77 -2.66
CA GLN A 49 -5.08 3.64 -2.90
C GLN A 49 -5.77 2.86 -1.79
N ILE A 50 -7.03 3.21 -1.51
CA ILE A 50 -7.92 2.43 -0.66
C ILE A 50 -8.73 1.48 -1.55
N TYR A 51 -8.82 0.21 -1.18
CA TYR A 51 -9.67 -0.77 -1.85
C TYR A 51 -11.04 -0.88 -1.15
N PRO A 52 -12.13 -0.42 -1.78
CA PRO A 52 -13.45 -0.41 -1.15
C PRO A 52 -13.95 -1.81 -0.79
N GLY A 53 -14.65 -1.93 0.34
CA GLY A 53 -15.23 -3.15 0.87
C GLY A 53 -14.25 -4.11 1.54
N THR A 54 -12.96 -3.76 1.59
CA THR A 54 -11.93 -4.64 2.17
C THR A 54 -11.66 -4.29 3.62
N VAL A 55 -11.34 -5.32 4.41
CA VAL A 55 -10.92 -5.19 5.81
C VAL A 55 -9.46 -5.58 5.96
N HIS A 56 -8.83 -5.19 7.08
CA HIS A 56 -7.46 -5.58 7.37
C HIS A 56 -7.24 -7.08 7.16
N GLY A 57 -6.22 -7.45 6.38
CA GLY A 57 -5.92 -8.85 6.07
C GLY A 57 -6.68 -9.42 4.86
N PHE A 58 -7.30 -8.60 4.00
CA PHE A 58 -8.06 -9.06 2.84
C PHE A 58 -7.31 -9.98 1.85
N THR A 59 -5.98 -10.05 1.93
CA THR A 59 -5.14 -10.95 1.11
C THR A 59 -4.91 -12.33 1.73
N MET A 60 -5.28 -12.53 3.00
CA MET A 60 -5.00 -13.75 3.77
C MET A 60 -6.12 -14.78 3.57
N ALA A 61 -5.93 -15.69 2.61
CA ALA A 61 -6.94 -16.64 2.14
C ALA A 61 -7.44 -17.65 3.20
N ASP A 62 -6.77 -17.74 4.33
CA ASP A 62 -7.10 -18.59 5.48
C ASP A 62 -7.88 -17.85 6.59
N THR A 63 -8.36 -16.64 6.32
CA THR A 63 -9.08 -15.80 7.30
C THR A 63 -10.45 -15.36 6.79
N ASP A 64 -11.35 -15.02 7.72
CA ASP A 64 -12.67 -14.43 7.40
C ASP A 64 -12.56 -13.05 6.73
N ALA A 65 -11.39 -12.40 6.84
CA ALA A 65 -11.11 -11.12 6.19
C ALA A 65 -10.91 -11.25 4.67
N PHE A 66 -10.68 -12.47 4.16
CA PHE A 66 -10.31 -12.69 2.77
C PHE A 66 -11.33 -12.10 1.79
N ASP A 67 -10.83 -11.25 0.88
CA ASP A 67 -11.59 -10.72 -0.24
C ASP A 67 -10.86 -11.05 -1.56
N ALA A 68 -11.47 -11.92 -2.37
CA ALA A 68 -10.88 -12.36 -3.62
C ALA A 68 -10.71 -11.21 -4.65
N ALA A 69 -11.59 -10.21 -4.63
CA ALA A 69 -11.50 -9.07 -5.53
C ALA A 69 -10.42 -8.08 -5.09
N GLY A 70 -10.23 -7.91 -3.78
CA GLY A 70 -9.15 -7.17 -3.14
C GLY A 70 -7.80 -7.84 -3.42
N LEU A 71 -7.69 -9.15 -3.22
CA LEU A 71 -6.48 -9.91 -3.54
C LEU A 71 -6.10 -9.77 -5.02
N ARG A 72 -7.06 -9.90 -5.93
CA ARG A 72 -6.79 -9.72 -7.38
C ARG A 72 -6.26 -8.33 -7.67
N ARG A 73 -6.93 -7.27 -7.17
CA ARG A 73 -6.48 -5.88 -7.37
C ARG A 73 -5.07 -5.65 -6.80
N HIS A 74 -4.80 -6.19 -5.62
CA HIS A 74 -3.48 -6.13 -5.01
C HIS A 74 -2.42 -6.81 -5.89
N TRP A 75 -2.72 -7.98 -6.47
CA TRP A 75 -1.79 -8.65 -7.37
C TRP A 75 -1.56 -7.89 -8.68
N GLU A 76 -2.62 -7.32 -9.27
CA GLU A 76 -2.50 -6.50 -10.47
C GLU A 76 -1.57 -5.29 -10.24
N SER A 77 -1.76 -4.58 -9.11
CA SER A 77 -0.89 -3.49 -8.65
C SER A 77 0.57 -3.92 -8.44
N LEU A 78 0.79 -5.01 -7.71
CA LEU A 78 2.14 -5.49 -7.40
C LEU A 78 2.88 -5.98 -8.65
N LEU A 79 2.22 -6.69 -9.55
CA LEU A 79 2.83 -7.13 -10.81
C LEU A 79 3.14 -5.93 -11.72
N ALA A 80 2.29 -4.89 -11.73
CA ALA A 80 2.57 -3.66 -12.45
C ALA A 80 3.82 -2.94 -11.90
N LEU A 81 3.97 -2.86 -10.56
CA LEU A 81 5.19 -2.34 -9.92
C LEU A 81 6.43 -3.13 -10.35
N LEU A 82 6.40 -4.45 -10.23
CA LEU A 82 7.55 -5.31 -10.57
C LEU A 82 7.91 -5.22 -12.06
N GLY A 83 6.92 -5.00 -12.94
CA GLY A 83 7.15 -4.78 -14.37
C GLY A 83 7.84 -3.47 -14.72
N ARG A 84 7.91 -2.49 -13.81
CA ARG A 84 8.63 -1.21 -14.02
C ARG A 84 10.13 -1.34 -13.78
N ALA A 85 10.59 -2.37 -13.07
CA ALA A 85 12.00 -2.58 -12.74
C ALA A 85 12.81 -3.26 -13.87
N CYS A 86 12.28 -3.30 -15.09
CA CYS A 86 12.91 -3.91 -16.28
C CYS A 86 13.54 -2.88 -17.21
#